data_AF-A0A376KM79-F1
#
_entry.id   AF-A0A376KM79-F1
#
_cell.length_a   1.000
_cell.length_b   1.000
_cell.length_c   1.000
_cell.angle_alpha   90.00
_cell.angle_beta   90.00
_cell.angle_gamma   90.00
#
_symmetry.space_group_name_H-M   'P 1'
#
loop_
_entity.id
_entity.type
_entity.pdbx_description
1 polymer ?
#
loop_
_entity_poly.entity_id
_entity_poly.type
_entity_poly.pdbx_seq_one_letter_code
_entity_poly.pdbx_strand_id
1 'polypeptide(L)'
;MDQRTIRPIRVFDVTVVGKDATTLISRCQKAVDEDRKVLLGFALSNLATDIFTLNKGEHAGEQRVSLKARLIKVDWIKIGQEQVYKAEKAESLPPQNGTTKRQYAENSF
;
A
#
# COMPACT_ATOMS: atom_id res chain seq x y z
N MET A 1 -21.77 -4.68 26.94
CA MET A 1 -21.82 -3.73 25.82
C MET A 1 -20.39 -3.60 25.29
N ASP A 2 -20.08 -4.29 24.19
CA ASP A 2 -18.74 -4.34 23.59
C ASP A 2 -18.50 -3.06 22.76
N GLN A 3 -17.78 -2.09 23.33
CA GLN A 3 -17.30 -0.91 22.60
C GLN A 3 -16.14 -1.33 21.69
N ARG A 4 -16.45 -1.95 20.55
CA ARG A 4 -15.46 -2.07 19.47
C ARG A 4 -15.23 -0.68 18.91
N THR A 5 -14.13 -0.04 19.33
CA THR A 5 -13.61 1.18 18.72
C THR A 5 -13.44 0.94 17.22
N ILE A 6 -14.37 1.46 16.42
CA ILE A 6 -14.31 1.39 14.97
C ILE A 6 -13.10 2.23 14.55
N ARG A 7 -12.01 1.56 14.17
CA ARG A 7 -10.83 2.24 13.66
C ARG A 7 -11.22 2.95 12.35
N PRO A 8 -10.91 4.25 12.19
CA PRO A 8 -11.23 4.95 10.96
C PRO A 8 -10.52 4.29 9.78
N ILE A 9 -11.29 3.85 8.79
CA ILE A 9 -10.78 3.33 7.53
C ILE A 9 -10.47 4.52 6.63
N ARG A 10 -9.29 4.52 6.00
CA ARG A 10 -8.91 5.54 5.01
C ARG A 10 -8.76 4.92 3.64
N VAL A 11 -9.35 5.60 2.65
CA VAL A 11 -9.26 5.21 1.24
C VAL A 11 -8.05 5.89 0.62
N PHE A 12 -7.33 5.13 -0.19
CA PHE A 12 -6.21 5.62 -1.01
C PHE A 12 -6.51 5.29 -2.46
N ASP A 13 -6.27 6.26 -3.33
CA ASP A 13 -6.23 6.06 -4.77
C ASP A 13 -4.81 5.61 -5.13
N VAL A 14 -4.68 4.34 -5.51
CA VAL A 14 -3.37 3.70 -5.68
C VAL A 14 -3.19 3.24 -7.11
N THR A 15 -2.17 3.78 -7.78
CA THR A 15 -1.71 3.24 -9.05
C THR A 15 -0.79 2.04 -8.82
N VAL A 16 -1.14 0.89 -9.39
CA VAL A 16 -0.29 -0.30 -9.37
C VAL A 16 0.80 -0.17 -10.43
N VAL A 17 2.06 -0.35 -10.02
CA VAL A 17 3.21 -0.16 -10.91
C VAL A 17 4.13 -1.37 -10.85
N GLY A 18 4.64 -1.76 -12.03
CA GLY A 18 5.57 -2.86 -12.17
C GLY A 18 4.87 -4.18 -12.47
N LYS A 19 5.52 -5.01 -13.29
CA LYS A 19 4.94 -6.25 -13.83
C LYS A 19 4.46 -7.21 -12.74
N ASP A 20 5.25 -7.38 -11.70
CA ASP A 20 4.96 -8.36 -10.63
C ASP A 20 3.76 -7.92 -9.80
N ALA A 21 3.74 -6.66 -9.35
CA ALA A 21 2.63 -6.10 -8.59
C ALA A 21 1.33 -6.14 -9.42
N THR A 22 1.37 -5.71 -10.68
CA THR A 22 0.21 -5.78 -11.57
C THR A 22 -0.29 -7.21 -11.72
N THR A 23 0.60 -8.17 -11.94
CA THR A 23 0.22 -9.60 -12.08
C THR A 23 -0.44 -10.14 -10.81
N LEU A 24 0.11 -9.81 -9.63
CA LEU A 24 -0.44 -10.25 -8.35
C LEU A 24 -1.83 -9.67 -8.07
N ILE A 25 -2.01 -8.36 -8.33
CA ILE A 25 -3.31 -7.70 -8.14
C ILE A 25 -4.36 -8.26 -9.12
N SER A 26 -4.01 -8.46 -10.39
CA SER A 26 -4.95 -9.04 -11.37
C SER A 26 -5.44 -10.44 -10.98
N ARG A 27 -4.59 -11.27 -10.33
CA ARG A 27 -5.01 -12.59 -9.82
C ARG A 27 -6.07 -12.50 -8.72
N CYS A 28 -6.18 -11.37 -8.04
CA CYS A 28 -7.16 -11.15 -6.98
C CYS A 28 -8.55 -10.76 -7.54
N GLN A 29 -8.66 -10.39 -8.82
CA GLN A 29 -9.89 -9.85 -9.40
C GLN A 29 -11.08 -10.79 -9.21
N LYS A 30 -10.91 -12.09 -9.52
CA LYS A 30 -11.96 -13.09 -9.33
C LYS A 30 -12.50 -13.14 -7.90
N ALA A 31 -11.62 -13.07 -6.90
CA ALA A 31 -12.05 -13.11 -5.51
C ALA A 31 -12.83 -11.85 -5.12
N VAL A 32 -12.47 -10.69 -5.66
CA VAL A 32 -13.23 -9.45 -5.47
C VAL A 32 -14.59 -9.54 -6.15
N ASP A 33 -14.65 -10.06 -7.38
CA ASP A 33 -15.91 -10.26 -8.12
C ASP A 33 -16.86 -11.24 -7.40
N GLU A 34 -16.30 -12.20 -6.66
CA GLU A 34 -17.02 -13.16 -5.79
C GLU A 34 -17.29 -12.62 -4.37
N ASP A 35 -17.12 -11.31 -4.13
CA ASP A 35 -17.31 -10.62 -2.84
C ASP A 35 -16.48 -11.22 -1.67
N ARG A 36 -15.34 -11.84 -1.99
CA ARG A 36 -14.41 -12.34 -0.99
C ARG A 36 -13.49 -11.23 -0.50
N LYS A 37 -13.33 -11.14 0.82
CA LYS A 37 -12.41 -10.18 1.45
C LYS A 37 -10.97 -10.45 1.05
N VAL A 38 -10.36 -9.51 0.32
CA VAL A 38 -8.93 -9.53 0.00
C VAL A 38 -8.17 -8.57 0.92
N LEU A 39 -7.08 -9.04 1.53
CA LEU A 39 -6.18 -8.24 2.37
C LEU A 39 -4.76 -8.36 1.84
N LEU A 40 -4.01 -7.26 1.89
CA LEU A 40 -2.63 -7.22 1.44
C LEU A 40 -1.73 -6.61 2.51
N GLY A 41 -0.53 -7.16 2.65
CA GLY A 41 0.61 -6.45 3.22
C GLY A 41 1.37 -5.78 2.09
N PHE A 42 1.59 -4.47 2.18
CA PHE A 42 2.15 -3.71 1.07
C PHE A 42 2.99 -2.52 1.53
N ALA A 43 3.81 -2.02 0.61
CA ALA A 43 4.48 -0.73 0.73
C ALA A 43 3.99 0.22 -0.38
N LEU A 44 3.65 1.44 0.01
CA LEU A 44 3.32 2.53 -0.91
C LEU A 44 4.51 3.48 -1.03
N SER A 45 4.67 4.09 -2.21
CA SER A 45 5.60 5.18 -2.44
C SER A 45 4.88 6.38 -3.07
N ASN A 46 5.57 7.52 -3.10
CA ASN A 46 5.09 8.74 -3.73
C ASN A 46 3.69 9.15 -3.23
N LEU A 47 3.54 9.22 -1.91
CA LEU A 47 2.29 9.65 -1.29
C LEU A 47 2.08 11.14 -1.56
N ALA A 48 0.96 11.48 -2.18
CA ALA A 48 0.57 12.83 -2.50
C ALA A 48 -0.88 13.09 -2.09
N THR A 49 -1.20 14.34 -1.81
CA THR A 49 -2.58 14.80 -1.67
C THR A 49 -3.00 15.45 -2.98
N ASP A 50 -4.22 15.20 -3.40
CA ASP A 50 -4.80 15.83 -4.58
C ASP A 50 -6.22 16.32 -4.26
N ILE A 51 -6.56 17.52 -4.73
CA ILE A 51 -7.88 18.10 -4.55
C ILE A 51 -8.66 17.87 -5.84
N PHE A 52 -9.78 17.17 -5.74
CA PHE A 52 -10.63 16.91 -6.89
C PHE A 52 -12.05 17.37 -6.62
N THR A 53 -12.73 17.81 -7.67
CA THR A 53 -14.14 18.17 -7.61
C THR A 53 -14.99 16.96 -7.98
N LEU A 54 -15.99 16.64 -7.17
CA LEU A 54 -17.01 15.66 -7.55
C LEU A 54 -17.83 16.20 -8.71
N ASN A 55 -17.84 15.48 -9.82
CA ASN A 55 -18.55 15.92 -11.03
C ASN A 55 -19.97 15.35 -11.13
N LYS A 56 -20.37 14.41 -10.26
CA LYS A 56 -21.63 13.67 -10.35
C LYS A 56 -22.16 13.30 -8.96
N GLY A 57 -23.47 13.08 -8.87
CA GLY A 57 -24.17 12.68 -7.65
C GLY A 57 -24.67 13.87 -6.82
N GLU A 58 -25.24 13.59 -5.65
CA GLU A 58 -25.79 14.58 -4.73
C GLU A 58 -24.74 15.62 -4.28
N HIS A 59 -23.47 15.22 -4.25
CA HIS A 59 -22.32 16.02 -3.84
C HIS A 59 -21.57 16.67 -5.02
N ALA A 60 -22.20 16.80 -6.20
CA ALA A 60 -21.55 17.42 -7.34
C ALA A 60 -21.17 18.89 -7.06
N GLY A 61 -19.95 19.28 -7.41
CA GLY A 61 -19.37 20.61 -7.12
C GLY A 61 -18.54 20.66 -5.84
N GLU A 62 -18.60 19.66 -4.96
CA GLU A 62 -17.77 19.60 -3.75
C GLU A 62 -16.30 19.30 -4.09
N GLN A 63 -15.38 20.04 -3.46
CA GLN A 63 -13.96 19.71 -3.45
C GLN A 63 -13.67 18.71 -2.34
N ARG A 64 -12.98 17.61 -2.70
CA ARG A 64 -12.51 16.60 -1.75
C ARG A 64 -11.02 16.36 -1.93
N VAL A 65 -10.39 15.89 -0.85
CA VAL A 65 -8.99 15.48 -0.84
C VAL A 65 -8.92 13.98 -1.10
N SER A 66 -8.17 13.58 -2.13
CA SER A 66 -7.75 12.20 -2.37
C SER A 66 -6.31 12.01 -1.91
N LEU A 67 -6.03 10.84 -1.34
CA LEU A 67 -4.67 10.39 -1.05
C LEU A 67 -4.21 9.51 -2.20
N LYS A 68 -3.28 10.01 -3.01
CA LYS A 68 -2.71 9.30 -4.15
C LYS A 68 -1.40 8.64 -3.78
N ALA A 69 -1.18 7.41 -4.25
CA ALA A 69 0.07 6.70 -4.01
C ALA A 69 0.37 5.69 -5.13
N ARG A 70 1.58 5.13 -5.10
CA ARG A 70 2.00 4.04 -5.99
C ARG A 70 2.24 2.77 -5.18
N LEU A 71 1.65 1.66 -5.60
CA LEU A 71 1.97 0.35 -5.04
C LEU A 71 3.30 -0.13 -5.61
N ILE A 72 4.32 -0.22 -4.75
CA ILE A 72 5.67 -0.63 -5.16
C ILE A 72 6.02 -2.06 -4.75
N LYS A 73 5.36 -2.59 -3.71
CA LYS A 73 5.65 -3.91 -3.20
C LYS A 73 4.42 -4.53 -2.54
N VAL A 74 4.23 -5.82 -2.78
CA VAL A 74 3.28 -6.67 -2.06
C VAL A 74 4.09 -7.70 -1.27
N ASP A 75 3.94 -7.71 0.06
CA ASP A 75 4.62 -8.65 0.95
C ASP A 75 3.83 -9.94 1.14
N TRP A 76 2.49 -9.85 1.18
CA TRP A 76 1.60 -11.01 1.26
C TRP A 76 0.19 -10.65 0.81
N ILE A 77 -0.59 -11.66 0.43
CA ILE A 77 -2.01 -11.53 0.08
C ILE A 77 -2.79 -12.61 0.83
N LYS A 78 -3.92 -12.20 1.42
CA LYS A 78 -4.91 -13.09 2.00
C LYS A 78 -6.26 -12.94 1.30
N ILE A 79 -6.92 -14.05 1.05
CA ILE A 79 -8.30 -14.08 0.55
C ILE A 79 -9.15 -14.82 1.60
N GLY A 80 -10.01 -14.08 2.29
CA GLY A 80 -10.65 -14.55 3.51
C GLY A 80 -9.60 -14.79 4.61
N GLN A 81 -9.47 -16.03 5.06
CA GLN A 81 -8.51 -16.43 6.09
C GLN A 81 -7.21 -17.03 5.51
N GLU A 82 -7.21 -17.40 4.23
CA GLU A 82 -6.10 -18.10 3.59
C GLU A 82 -5.07 -17.12 3.04
N GLN A 83 -3.79 -17.34 3.35
CA GLN A 83 -2.68 -16.59 2.76
C GLN A 83 -2.23 -17.26 1.46
N VAL A 84 -2.68 -16.70 0.34
CA VAL A 84 -2.46 -17.24 -1.02
C VAL A 84 -1.13 -16.78 -1.63
N TYR A 85 -0.49 -15.77 -1.04
CA TYR A 85 0.82 -15.28 -1.48
C TYR A 85 1.62 -14.73 -0.30
N LYS A 86 2.93 -14.98 -0.31
CA LYS A 86 3.91 -14.35 0.56
C LYS A 86 5.20 -14.16 -0.25
N ALA A 87 5.72 -12.93 -0.29
CA ALA A 87 7.00 -12.66 -0.91
C ALA A 87 8.10 -13.39 -0.15
N GLU A 88 9.06 -13.97 -0.87
CA GLU A 88 10.30 -14.43 -0.25
C GLU A 88 11.01 -13.21 0.31
N LYS A 89 11.31 -13.26 1.61
CA LYS A 89 12.11 -12.22 2.23
C LYS A 89 13.51 -12.41 1.69
N ALA A 90 14.00 -11.48 0.87
CA ALA A 90 15.41 -11.44 0.54
C ALA A 90 16.16 -11.35 1.86
N GLU A 91 16.83 -12.44 2.23
CA GLU A 91 17.62 -12.53 3.44
C GLU A 91 18.78 -11.56 3.25
N SER A 92 18.62 -10.35 3.80
CA SER A 92 19.73 -9.41 3.90
C SER A 92 20.65 -10.04 4.93
N LEU A 93 21.62 -10.85 4.47
CA LEU A 93 22.75 -11.21 5.30
C LEU A 93 23.28 -9.89 5.88
N PRO A 94 23.31 -9.71 7.21
CA PRO A 94 23.89 -8.52 7.78
C PRO A 94 25.32 -8.42 7.21
N PRO A 95 25.76 -7.25 6.73
CA PRO A 95 27.15 -7.08 6.35
C PRO A 95 28.00 -7.52 7.55
N GLN A 96 28.84 -8.54 7.36
CA GLN A 96 29.79 -8.95 8.39
C GLN A 96 30.64 -7.72 8.75
N ASN A 97 30.56 -7.35 10.02
CA ASN A 97 31.23 -6.24 10.70
C ASN A 97 32.37 -5.54 9.93
N GLY A 98 32.03 -4.38 9.37
CA GLY A 98 32.94 -3.25 9.28
C GLY A 98 32.19 -2.02 9.79
N THR A 99 32.52 -1.55 11.00
CA THR A 99 32.05 -0.25 11.50
C THR A 99 32.64 0.87 10.64
N THR A 100 32.06 1.15 9.50
CA THR A 100 32.18 2.49 8.91
C THR A 100 31.11 3.34 9.60
N LYS A 101 31.53 4.04 10.66
CA LYS A 101 30.82 5.25 11.07
C LYS A 101 30.67 6.09 9.80
N ARG A 102 29.45 6.47 9.43
CA ARG A 102 29.25 7.50 8.40
C ARG A 102 29.90 8.76 8.93
N GLN A 103 31.12 9.03 8.49
CA GLN A 103 31.83 10.27 8.76
C GLN A 103 31.25 11.29 7.79
N TYR A 104 30.31 12.06 8.29
CA TYR A 104 29.88 13.28 7.61
C TYR A 104 31.03 14.28 7.71
N ALA A 105 31.34 14.96 6.61
CA ALA A 105 32.27 16.09 6.66
C ALA A 105 31.70 17.15 7.62
N GLU A 106 32.58 17.91 8.26
CA GLU A 106 32.21 18.92 9.28
C GLU A 106 31.20 19.96 8.77
N ASN A 107 31.07 20.13 7.45
CA ASN A 107 30.13 21.02 6.77
C ASN A 107 29.01 20.28 6.02
N SER A 108 28.56 19.12 6.51
CA SER A 108 27.40 18.43 5.93
C SER A 108 26.12 19.04 6.51
N PHE A 109 25.22 19.51 5.65
CA PHE A 109 23.87 19.98 6.02
C PHE A 109 22.90 18.82 6.20
#